data_AF-A0A8J8EC23-F1
#
_entry.id   AF-A0A8J8EC23-F1
#
_cell.length_a   1.000
_cell.length_b   1.000
_cell.length_c   1.000
_cell.angle_alpha   90.00
_cell.angle_beta   90.00
_cell.angle_gamma   90.00
#
_symmetry.space_group_name_H-M   'P 1'
#
loop_
_entity.id
_entity.type
_entity.pdbx_description
1 polymer ?
#
loop_
_entity_poly.entity_id
_entity_poly.type
_entity_poly.pdbx_seq_one_letter_code
_entity_poly.pdbx_strand_id
1 'polypeptide(L)'
;MPMKSPFKSRVVILSLVAFAVILALSVGPWWKNLMGDITPTPPNVSAIYLGSVPPGGKWQFTVEDRLLDECAVAYVYNFTPTGVLTVYEIDAGTLKALGFTTNYTECEGSLGYGYLAVNFTQKLDTLSIVVWTSKSSSSGNEVYFVELGSWKFVNGSYIGYIAPPVNKNYMLLDLEAVRKMVNQTGIHYINRR
;
A
#
# COMPACT_ATOMS: atom_id res chain seq x y z
N MET A 1 -65.40 -25.60 -12.76
CA MET A 1 -64.38 -26.63 -13.06
C MET A 1 -63.31 -26.58 -11.98
N PRO A 2 -63.14 -27.59 -11.11
CA PRO A 2 -62.06 -27.58 -10.14
C PRO A 2 -60.80 -28.20 -10.75
N MET A 3 -59.71 -27.43 -10.77
CA MET A 3 -58.35 -27.89 -11.12
C MET A 3 -57.88 -28.93 -10.09
N LYS A 4 -57.62 -30.16 -10.53
CA LYS A 4 -56.95 -31.18 -9.70
C LYS A 4 -55.47 -30.82 -9.56
N SER A 5 -55.06 -30.45 -8.34
CA SER A 5 -53.65 -30.32 -7.96
C SER A 5 -52.90 -31.66 -8.19
N PRO A 6 -51.73 -31.65 -8.85
CA PRO A 6 -51.02 -32.89 -9.22
C PRO A 6 -50.19 -33.50 -8.07
N PHE A 7 -50.11 -32.86 -6.90
CA PHE A 7 -49.18 -33.25 -5.83
C PHE A 7 -49.81 -34.11 -4.72
N LYS A 8 -50.39 -35.26 -5.07
CA LYS A 8 -50.92 -36.23 -4.09
C LYS A 8 -50.24 -37.60 -4.08
N SER A 9 -49.15 -37.77 -4.82
CA SER A 9 -48.39 -39.01 -4.85
C SER A 9 -47.21 -38.95 -3.86
N ARG A 10 -47.25 -39.76 -2.80
CA ARG A 10 -46.13 -39.95 -1.85
C ARG A 10 -44.81 -40.25 -2.58
N VAL A 11 -44.89 -40.89 -3.75
CA VAL A 11 -43.74 -41.26 -4.58
C VAL A 11 -43.06 -40.02 -5.19
N VAL A 12 -43.84 -39.01 -5.59
CA VAL A 12 -43.29 -37.75 -6.13
C VAL A 12 -42.55 -36.97 -5.06
N ILE A 13 -43.08 -36.95 -3.82
CA ILE A 13 -42.43 -36.30 -2.69
C ILE A 13 -41.14 -37.03 -2.32
N LEU A 14 -41.16 -38.37 -2.26
CA LEU A 14 -39.98 -39.18 -1.98
C LEU A 14 -38.89 -39.01 -3.05
N SER A 15 -39.26 -38.93 -4.32
CA SER A 15 -38.32 -38.68 -5.42
C SER A 15 -37.68 -37.30 -5.32
N LEU A 16 -38.45 -36.27 -4.96
CA LEU A 16 -37.94 -34.90 -4.78
C LEU A 16 -36.97 -34.80 -3.61
N VAL A 17 -37.29 -35.47 -2.50
CA VAL A 17 -36.41 -35.52 -1.32
C VAL A 17 -35.12 -36.27 -1.63
N ALA A 18 -35.21 -37.43 -2.31
CA ALA A 18 -34.03 -38.19 -2.72
C ALA A 18 -33.13 -37.37 -3.67
N PHE A 19 -33.72 -36.65 -4.62
CA PHE A 19 -32.98 -35.78 -5.54
C PHE A 19 -32.28 -34.62 -4.81
N ALA A 20 -32.97 -33.97 -3.86
CA ALA A 20 -32.39 -32.90 -3.05
C ALA A 20 -31.22 -33.41 -2.17
N VAL A 21 -31.34 -34.62 -1.62
CA VAL A 21 -30.26 -35.25 -0.84
C VAL A 21 -29.06 -35.61 -1.73
N ILE A 22 -29.29 -36.13 -2.94
CA ILE A 22 -28.21 -36.41 -3.91
C ILE A 22 -27.50 -35.12 -4.31
N LEU A 23 -28.22 -34.03 -4.53
CA LEU A 23 -27.61 -32.72 -4.82
C LEU A 23 -26.80 -32.19 -3.62
N ALA A 24 -27.33 -32.28 -2.40
CA ALA A 24 -26.61 -31.84 -1.21
C ALA A 24 -25.33 -32.67 -0.96
N LEU A 25 -25.39 -33.99 -1.16
CA LEU A 25 -24.25 -34.89 -0.98
C LEU A 25 -23.22 -34.79 -2.10
N SER A 26 -23.62 -34.46 -3.34
CA SER A 26 -22.71 -34.32 -4.48
C SER A 26 -21.94 -32.99 -4.49
N VAL A 27 -22.45 -31.94 -3.83
CA VAL A 27 -21.78 -30.63 -3.73
C VAL A 27 -20.81 -30.55 -2.53
N GLY A 28 -20.94 -31.41 -1.52
CA GLY A 28 -20.28 -31.26 -0.21
C GLY A 28 -18.74 -31.46 -0.16
N PRO A 29 -18.15 -32.52 -0.75
CA PRO A 29 -16.71 -32.79 -0.56
C PRO A 29 -15.81 -32.33 -1.71
N TRP A 30 -16.29 -32.35 -2.96
CA TRP A 30 -15.44 -32.12 -4.14
C TRP A 30 -15.23 -30.63 -4.43
N TRP A 31 -16.19 -29.78 -4.08
CA TRP A 31 -16.11 -28.34 -4.31
C TRP A 31 -14.98 -27.67 -3.52
N LYS A 32 -14.68 -28.16 -2.31
CA LYS A 32 -13.55 -27.70 -1.49
C LYS A 32 -12.19 -28.09 -2.07
N ASN A 33 -12.10 -29.21 -2.80
CA ASN A 33 -10.86 -29.67 -3.43
C ASN A 33 -10.63 -29.03 -4.82
N LEU A 34 -11.69 -28.61 -5.51
CA LEU A 34 -11.58 -27.79 -6.74
C LEU A 34 -11.25 -26.33 -6.45
N MET A 35 -11.77 -25.78 -5.36
CA MET A 35 -11.41 -24.44 -4.87
C MET A 35 -10.16 -24.49 -3.98
N GLY A 36 -9.16 -25.29 -4.35
CA GLY A 36 -7.85 -25.21 -3.71
C GLY A 36 -7.26 -23.81 -3.95
N ASP A 37 -7.28 -22.96 -2.92
CA ASP A 37 -6.47 -21.74 -2.74
C ASP A 37 -6.13 -20.91 -3.99
N ILE A 38 -7.10 -20.70 -4.90
CA ILE A 38 -6.97 -19.65 -5.93
C ILE A 38 -7.44 -18.33 -5.32
N THR A 39 -6.94 -17.97 -4.14
CA THR A 39 -6.93 -16.55 -3.75
C THR A 39 -5.78 -15.92 -4.51
N PRO A 40 -6.03 -15.05 -5.51
CA PRO A 40 -4.94 -14.37 -6.19
C PRO A 40 -4.09 -13.65 -5.15
N THR A 41 -2.76 -13.78 -5.26
CA THR A 41 -1.82 -13.13 -4.36
C THR A 41 -2.19 -11.64 -4.26
N PRO A 42 -2.27 -11.04 -3.07
CA PRO A 42 -2.60 -9.62 -2.98
C PRO A 42 -1.57 -8.78 -3.76
N PRO A 43 -1.97 -7.63 -4.32
CA PRO A 43 -1.04 -6.72 -4.96
C PRO A 43 0.04 -6.29 -3.96
N ASN A 44 1.28 -6.18 -4.43
CA ASN A 44 2.40 -5.69 -3.62
C ASN A 44 3.28 -4.77 -4.45
N VAL A 45 4.05 -3.89 -3.80
CA VAL A 45 5.00 -3.00 -4.46
C VAL A 45 6.11 -3.86 -5.08
N SER A 46 6.33 -3.72 -6.38
CA SER A 46 7.41 -4.40 -7.10
C SER A 46 8.62 -3.49 -7.31
N ALA A 47 8.39 -2.19 -7.49
CA ALA A 47 9.45 -1.19 -7.55
C ALA A 47 8.90 0.16 -7.11
N ILE A 48 9.76 0.96 -6.48
CA ILE A 48 9.49 2.35 -6.12
C ILE A 48 10.72 3.18 -6.45
N TYR A 49 10.50 4.41 -6.88
CA TYR A 49 11.52 5.39 -7.17
C TYR A 49 11.13 6.70 -6.49
N LEU A 50 12.12 7.36 -5.89
CA LEU A 50 12.01 8.71 -5.38
C LEU A 50 13.31 9.46 -5.72
N GLY A 51 13.19 10.62 -6.35
CA GLY A 51 14.35 11.40 -6.75
C GLY A 51 14.02 12.78 -7.30
N SER A 52 15.07 13.58 -7.51
CA SER A 52 14.97 14.93 -8.11
C SER A 52 15.00 14.91 -9.65
N VAL A 53 15.22 13.75 -10.26
CA VAL A 53 15.31 13.56 -11.70
C VAL A 53 14.15 12.65 -12.15
N PRO A 54 13.61 12.81 -13.37
CA PRO A 54 12.60 11.89 -13.87
C PRO A 54 13.09 10.44 -13.88
N PRO A 55 12.29 9.47 -13.43
CA PRO A 55 12.68 8.07 -13.51
C PRO A 55 12.64 7.57 -14.95
N GLY A 56 13.65 6.79 -15.34
CA GLY A 56 13.64 6.07 -16.62
C GLY A 56 12.65 4.91 -16.62
N GLY A 57 12.19 4.50 -17.81
CA GLY A 57 11.35 3.32 -18.01
C GLY A 57 9.85 3.58 -17.88
N LYS A 58 9.07 2.49 -17.83
CA LYS A 58 7.61 2.54 -17.71
C LYS A 58 7.18 2.33 -16.26
N TRP A 59 6.41 3.28 -15.74
CA TRP A 59 5.87 3.26 -14.39
C TRP A 59 4.35 3.25 -14.44
N GLN A 60 3.72 2.47 -13.55
CA GLN A 60 2.26 2.39 -13.46
C GLN A 60 1.66 3.66 -12.88
N PHE A 61 2.35 4.26 -11.91
CA PHE A 61 1.97 5.53 -11.30
C PHE A 61 3.20 6.42 -11.16
N THR A 62 3.04 7.70 -11.50
CA THR A 62 4.08 8.71 -11.36
C THR A 62 3.45 9.97 -10.77
N VAL A 63 4.09 10.52 -9.75
CA VAL A 63 3.85 11.85 -9.20
C VAL A 63 5.03 12.73 -9.57
N GLU A 64 4.73 13.92 -10.05
CA GLU A 64 5.70 14.96 -10.35
C GLU A 64 5.25 16.26 -9.66
N ASP A 65 5.78 16.52 -8.47
CA ASP A 65 5.27 17.60 -7.60
C ASP A 65 6.33 18.08 -6.59
N ARG A 66 5.99 19.11 -5.81
CA ARG A 66 6.75 19.54 -4.63
C ARG A 66 6.53 18.54 -3.49
N LEU A 67 7.21 17.40 -3.57
CA LEU A 67 7.04 16.28 -2.65
C LEU A 67 8.33 15.83 -1.97
N LEU A 68 9.48 16.35 -2.40
CA LEU A 68 10.78 15.86 -1.99
C LEU A 68 11.41 16.85 -1.01
N ASP A 69 11.54 16.46 0.26
CA ASP A 69 12.27 17.25 1.24
C ASP A 69 13.76 17.27 0.87
N GLU A 70 14.38 18.44 0.81
CA GLU A 70 15.81 18.58 0.48
C GLU A 70 16.73 17.86 1.48
N CYS A 71 16.28 17.67 2.73
CA CYS A 71 17.05 16.99 3.77
C CYS A 71 16.92 15.47 3.69
N ALA A 72 15.95 14.96 2.94
CA ALA A 72 15.75 13.53 2.80
C ALA A 72 16.91 12.89 2.02
N VAL A 73 17.53 11.88 2.61
CA VAL A 73 18.65 11.14 2.01
C VAL A 73 18.23 9.76 1.55
N ALA A 74 17.25 9.18 2.24
CA ALA A 74 16.71 7.86 1.96
C ALA A 74 15.21 7.87 2.18
N TYR A 75 14.57 6.76 1.88
CA TYR A 75 13.18 6.52 2.20
C TYR A 75 12.93 5.05 2.51
N VAL A 76 11.89 4.82 3.30
CA VAL A 76 11.24 3.52 3.46
C VAL A 76 9.78 3.66 3.08
N TYR A 77 9.09 2.54 2.90
CA TYR A 77 7.68 2.60 2.55
C TYR A 77 6.90 1.50 3.24
N ASN A 78 5.58 1.66 3.24
CA ASN A 78 4.63 0.64 3.67
C ASN A 78 3.45 0.65 2.70
N PHE A 79 3.00 -0.53 2.28
CA PHE A 79 1.84 -0.65 1.41
C PHE A 79 0.75 -1.47 2.10
N THR A 80 -0.45 -0.92 2.11
CA THR A 80 -1.64 -1.62 2.57
C THR A 80 -2.42 -2.15 1.35
N PRO A 81 -2.91 -3.41 1.38
CA PRO A 81 -3.67 -3.98 0.26
C PRO A 81 -4.92 -3.20 -0.14
N THR A 82 -5.39 -2.28 0.72
CA THR A 82 -6.46 -1.31 0.43
C THR A 82 -6.04 -0.19 -0.52
N GLY A 83 -4.83 -0.22 -1.08
CA GLY A 83 -4.36 0.75 -2.07
C GLY A 83 -3.72 2.00 -1.45
N VAL A 84 -3.22 1.95 -0.22
CA VAL A 84 -2.48 3.07 0.38
C VAL A 84 -1.00 2.73 0.46
N LEU A 85 -0.19 3.49 -0.28
CA LEU A 85 1.26 3.49 -0.22
C LEU A 85 1.70 4.66 0.65
N THR A 86 2.35 4.38 1.77
CA THR A 86 2.95 5.41 2.62
C THR A 86 4.45 5.41 2.39
N VAL A 87 5.02 6.55 2.04
CA VAL A 87 6.45 6.75 1.85
C VAL A 87 6.96 7.65 2.97
N TYR A 88 8.01 7.18 3.64
CA TYR A 88 8.66 7.89 4.72
C TYR A 88 10.04 8.31 4.25
N GLU A 89 10.19 9.58 3.92
CA GLU A 89 11.47 10.23 3.68
C GLU A 89 12.26 10.31 5.00
N ILE A 90 13.52 9.92 4.93
CA ILE A 90 14.44 9.77 6.05
C ILE A 90 15.60 10.75 5.86
N ASP A 91 15.79 11.63 6.83
CA ASP A 91 16.88 12.60 6.89
C ASP A 91 18.18 11.97 7.42
N ALA A 92 19.28 12.72 7.35
CA ALA A 92 20.60 12.21 7.76
C ALA A 92 20.66 11.86 9.26
N GLY A 93 20.01 12.63 10.12
CA GLY A 93 20.02 12.37 11.57
C GLY A 93 19.22 11.13 11.95
N THR A 94 18.05 10.92 11.34
CA THR A 94 17.25 9.70 11.51
C THR A 94 18.00 8.49 10.97
N LEU A 95 18.64 8.62 9.80
CA LEU A 95 19.46 7.56 9.22
C LEU A 95 20.60 7.14 10.15
N LYS A 96 21.26 8.13 10.78
CA LYS A 96 22.31 7.90 11.78
C LYS A 96 21.76 7.24 13.05
N ALA A 97 20.61 7.66 13.54
CA ALA A 97 19.95 7.05 14.70
C ALA A 97 19.59 5.57 14.44
N LEU A 98 19.23 5.23 13.20
CA LEU A 98 18.99 3.85 12.78
C LEU A 98 20.26 2.99 12.69
N GLY A 99 21.45 3.59 12.81
CA GLY A 99 22.74 2.90 12.81
C GLY A 99 23.43 2.85 11.44
N PHE A 100 22.97 3.63 10.46
CA PHE A 100 23.60 3.72 9.14
C PHE A 100 24.62 4.86 9.12
N THR A 101 25.73 4.65 8.40
CA THR A 101 26.72 5.70 8.15
C THR A 101 26.25 6.60 7.01
N THR A 102 26.39 7.90 7.20
CA THR A 102 26.00 8.90 6.21
C THR A 102 27.00 10.05 6.17
N ASN A 103 27.36 10.46 4.96
CA ASN A 103 28.18 11.66 4.73
C ASN A 103 27.31 12.90 4.44
N TYR A 104 25.99 12.74 4.45
CA TYR A 104 25.05 13.82 4.21
C TYR A 104 24.92 14.69 5.47
N THR A 105 24.96 16.01 5.28
CA THR A 105 24.80 16.99 6.34
C THR A 105 23.33 17.32 6.59
N GLU A 106 23.04 17.86 7.77
CA GLU A 106 21.76 18.51 8.05
C GLU A 106 21.57 19.68 7.06
N CYS A 107 20.35 19.87 6.57
CA CYS A 107 19.98 20.89 5.60
C CYS A 107 18.93 21.83 6.20
N GLU A 108 18.62 22.94 5.53
CA GLU A 108 17.70 23.97 6.05
C GLU A 108 16.21 23.59 5.99
N GLY A 109 15.86 22.47 5.36
CA GLY A 109 14.52 21.88 5.41
C GLY A 109 13.49 22.53 4.49
N SER A 110 13.81 22.66 3.20
CA SER A 110 12.88 23.13 2.16
C SER A 110 12.25 21.99 1.36
N LEU A 111 11.03 22.23 0.88
CA LEU A 111 10.31 21.31 0.00
C LEU A 111 10.68 21.59 -1.46
N GLY A 112 11.41 20.65 -2.06
CA GLY A 112 11.83 20.69 -3.45
C GLY A 112 10.85 19.97 -4.39
N TYR A 113 11.02 20.23 -5.68
CA TYR A 113 10.36 19.46 -6.72
C TYR A 113 11.00 18.08 -6.86
N GLY A 114 10.18 17.04 -7.02
CA GLY A 114 10.65 15.67 -7.12
C GLY A 114 9.67 14.75 -7.85
N TYR A 115 10.17 13.55 -8.12
CA TYR A 115 9.46 12.51 -8.83
C TYR A 115 9.34 11.30 -7.92
N LEU A 116 8.11 10.83 -7.75
CA LEU A 116 7.81 9.56 -7.08
C LEU A 116 7.12 8.65 -8.08
N ALA A 117 7.71 7.49 -8.37
CA ALA A 117 7.11 6.52 -9.26
C ALA A 117 7.04 5.15 -8.61
N VAL A 118 5.97 4.41 -8.90
CA VAL A 118 5.73 3.09 -8.29
C VAL A 118 5.12 2.11 -9.27
N ASN A 119 5.59 0.87 -9.17
CA ASN A 119 5.05 -0.30 -9.83
C ASN A 119 4.60 -1.32 -8.78
N PHE A 120 3.55 -2.05 -9.14
CA PHE A 120 2.98 -3.13 -8.36
C PHE A 120 3.06 -4.44 -9.15
N THR A 121 3.03 -5.56 -8.43
CA THR A 121 2.96 -6.91 -8.99
C THR A 121 1.68 -7.13 -9.82
N GLN A 122 0.63 -6.38 -9.52
CA GLN A 122 -0.67 -6.40 -10.22
C GLN A 122 -1.19 -4.98 -10.37
N LYS A 123 -2.06 -4.76 -11.36
CA LYS A 123 -2.67 -3.45 -11.59
C LYS A 123 -3.61 -3.10 -10.44
N LEU A 124 -3.46 -1.90 -9.89
CA LEU A 124 -4.38 -1.34 -8.89
C LEU A 124 -5.39 -0.42 -9.56
N ASP A 125 -6.65 -0.52 -9.16
CA ASP A 125 -7.72 0.38 -9.61
C ASP A 125 -7.67 1.72 -8.88
N THR A 126 -7.29 1.72 -7.60
CA THR A 126 -7.16 2.93 -6.79
C THR A 126 -5.85 2.92 -6.03
N LEU A 127 -5.15 4.04 -6.03
CA LEU A 127 -3.93 4.23 -5.25
C LEU A 127 -3.94 5.59 -4.55
N SER A 128 -3.57 5.58 -3.29
CA SER A 128 -3.27 6.76 -2.49
C SER A 128 -1.82 6.70 -2.06
N ILE A 129 -1.00 7.63 -2.54
CA ILE A 129 0.38 7.79 -2.09
C ILE A 129 0.35 8.88 -1.00
N VAL A 130 0.91 8.59 0.17
CA VAL A 130 1.03 9.54 1.29
C VAL A 130 2.51 9.67 1.61
N VAL A 131 3.03 10.89 1.63
CA VAL A 131 4.45 11.13 1.88
C VAL A 131 4.64 11.82 3.22
N TRP A 132 5.55 11.30 4.02
CA TRP A 132 5.97 11.81 5.31
C TRP A 132 7.47 12.10 5.29
N THR A 133 7.91 13.22 5.86
CA THR A 133 9.33 13.54 6.03
C THR A 133 9.73 13.45 7.50
N SER A 134 10.82 12.75 7.78
CA SER A 134 11.38 12.71 9.13
C SER A 134 12.06 14.04 9.44
N LYS A 135 11.92 14.53 10.68
CA LYS A 135 12.79 15.55 11.24
C LYS A 135 13.53 14.95 12.43
N SER A 136 14.85 15.02 12.37
CA SER A 136 15.76 14.53 13.39
C SER A 136 15.30 14.88 14.81
N SER A 137 15.13 13.84 15.64
CA SER A 137 14.67 13.96 17.02
C SER A 137 15.83 14.29 17.96
N SER A 138 15.63 15.28 18.82
CA SER A 138 16.57 15.68 19.87
C SER A 138 16.65 14.69 21.05
N SER A 139 15.71 13.72 21.15
CA SER A 139 15.60 12.78 22.28
C SER A 139 16.16 11.37 22.00
N GLY A 140 16.43 11.03 20.73
CA GLY A 140 17.17 9.83 20.31
C GLY A 140 16.40 8.51 20.24
N ASN A 141 15.18 8.41 20.80
CA ASN A 141 14.39 7.16 20.81
C ASN A 141 13.16 7.16 19.89
N GLU A 142 12.72 8.34 19.47
CA GLU A 142 11.56 8.54 18.59
C GLU A 142 11.99 9.27 17.33
N VAL A 143 11.26 9.08 16.25
CA VAL A 143 11.40 9.80 14.99
C VAL A 143 10.13 10.60 14.76
N TYR A 144 10.28 11.91 14.61
CA TYR A 144 9.19 12.81 14.30
C TYR A 144 9.01 12.88 12.79
N PHE A 145 7.80 12.60 12.31
CA PHE A 145 7.41 12.68 10.91
C PHE A 145 6.39 13.77 10.70
N VAL A 146 6.52 14.51 9.60
CA VAL A 146 5.54 15.50 9.13
C VAL A 146 4.96 15.04 7.80
N GLU A 147 3.64 15.05 7.67
CA GLU A 147 2.97 14.74 6.41
C GLU A 147 3.17 15.89 5.41
N LEU A 148 3.63 15.55 4.20
CA LEU A 148 3.74 16.49 3.08
C LEU A 148 2.43 16.56 2.28
N GLY A 149 1.70 15.43 2.23
CA GLY A 149 0.36 15.33 1.70
C GLY A 149 0.10 13.98 1.04
N SER A 150 -1.02 13.92 0.32
CA SER A 150 -1.47 12.70 -0.36
C SER A 150 -1.83 12.94 -1.81
N TRP A 151 -1.33 12.08 -2.69
CA TRP A 151 -1.64 12.05 -4.12
C TRP A 151 -2.53 10.86 -4.42
N LYS A 152 -3.66 11.12 -5.09
CA LYS A 152 -4.69 10.12 -5.38
C LYS A 152 -4.70 9.77 -6.86
N PHE A 153 -4.89 8.48 -7.12
CA PHE A 153 -4.97 7.90 -8.45
C PHE A 153 -6.16 6.97 -8.57
N VAL A 154 -6.82 7.01 -9.72
CA VAL A 154 -7.90 6.10 -10.10
C VAL A 154 -7.64 5.60 -11.52
N ASN A 155 -7.68 4.28 -11.70
CA ASN A 155 -7.39 3.56 -12.94
C ASN A 155 -6.04 3.92 -13.57
N GLY A 156 -5.02 4.23 -12.75
CA GLY A 156 -3.70 4.67 -13.22
C GLY A 156 -3.59 6.17 -13.51
N SER A 157 -4.70 6.91 -13.51
CA SER A 157 -4.72 8.35 -13.75
C SER A 157 -4.66 9.13 -12.43
N TYR A 158 -3.81 10.15 -12.40
CA TYR A 158 -3.77 11.10 -11.28
C TYR A 158 -5.06 11.93 -11.23
N ILE A 159 -5.68 12.00 -10.06
CA ILE A 159 -6.95 12.72 -9.87
C ILE A 159 -6.83 13.95 -8.96
N GLY A 160 -5.77 14.04 -8.14
CA GLY A 160 -5.54 15.23 -7.33
C GLY A 160 -4.67 15.03 -6.10
N TYR A 161 -4.21 16.17 -5.59
CA TYR A 161 -3.44 16.33 -4.36
C TYR A 161 -4.38 16.73 -3.22
N ILE A 162 -4.14 16.16 -2.05
CA ILE A 162 -4.82 16.50 -0.80
C ILE A 162 -3.76 16.99 0.17
N ALA A 163 -3.89 18.26 0.57
CA ALA A 163 -3.04 18.86 1.58
C ALA A 163 -3.25 18.18 2.95
N PRO A 164 -2.20 18.04 3.76
CA PRO A 164 -2.31 17.44 5.07
C PRO A 164 -3.18 18.29 6.00
N PRO A 165 -3.97 17.66 6.89
CA PRO A 165 -4.80 18.37 7.85
C PRO A 165 -3.94 19.16 8.85
N VAL A 166 -4.25 20.46 9.03
CA VAL A 166 -3.44 21.40 9.86
C VAL A 166 -3.22 20.90 11.30
N ASN A 167 -4.13 20.09 11.84
CA ASN A 167 -4.09 19.60 13.23
C ASN A 167 -3.61 18.14 13.39
N LYS A 168 -3.30 17.43 12.29
CA LYS A 168 -2.92 16.01 12.31
C LYS A 168 -1.84 15.67 11.28
N ASN A 169 -1.01 16.64 10.93
CA ASN A 169 0.07 16.49 9.95
C ASN A 169 1.38 15.97 10.57
N TYR A 170 1.35 15.40 11.77
CA TYR A 170 2.55 14.88 12.41
C TYR A 170 2.31 13.50 13.03
N MET A 171 3.37 12.72 13.11
CA MET A 171 3.39 11.41 13.73
C MET A 171 4.74 11.20 14.44
N LEU A 172 4.68 10.67 15.65
CA LEU A 172 5.86 10.17 16.36
C LEU A 172 5.89 8.65 16.22
N LEU A 173 6.99 8.12 15.71
CA LEU A 173 7.23 6.68 15.65
C LEU A 173 8.44 6.33 16.50
N ASP A 174 8.33 5.25 17.26
CA ASP A 174 9.49 4.67 17.93
C ASP A 174 10.54 4.25 16.89
N LEU A 175 11.81 4.45 17.22
CA LEU A 175 12.92 4.05 16.36
C LEU A 175 12.87 2.55 15.99
N GLU A 176 12.35 1.72 16.89
CA GLU A 176 12.14 0.28 16.64
C GLU A 176 11.07 0.02 15.57
N ALA A 177 9.99 0.81 15.54
CA ALA A 177 8.97 0.71 14.50
C ALA A 177 9.56 1.08 13.13
N VAL A 178 10.39 2.13 13.07
CA VAL A 178 11.10 2.50 11.83
C VAL A 178 12.08 1.42 11.41
N ARG A 179 12.83 0.83 12.35
CA ARG A 179 13.74 -0.30 12.07
C ARG A 179 12.99 -1.52 11.53
N LYS A 180 11.78 -1.79 12.04
CA LYS A 180 10.93 -2.86 11.51
C LYS A 180 10.53 -2.61 10.06
N MET A 181 10.18 -1.37 9.70
CA MET A 181 9.90 -0.99 8.31
C MET A 181 11.14 -1.18 7.42
N VAL A 182 12.31 -0.70 7.86
CA VAL A 182 13.59 -0.90 7.16
C VAL A 182 13.85 -2.40 6.91
N ASN A 183 13.62 -3.27 7.90
CA ASN A 183 13.83 -4.71 7.74
C ASN A 183 12.83 -5.36 6.77
N GLN A 184 11.62 -4.80 6.65
CA GLN A 184 10.58 -5.35 5.77
C GLN A 184 10.74 -4.91 4.32
N THR A 185 11.06 -3.65 4.07
CA THR A 185 11.11 -3.09 2.71
C THR A 185 12.51 -2.80 2.21
N GLY A 186 13.51 -2.88 3.08
CA GLY A 186 14.83 -2.31 2.84
C GLY A 186 14.81 -0.79 2.98
N ILE A 187 16.01 -0.22 3.02
CA ILE A 187 16.22 1.24 2.94
C ILE A 187 16.64 1.61 1.52
N HIS A 188 16.01 2.64 0.97
CA HIS A 188 16.21 3.07 -0.41
C HIS A 188 16.78 4.48 -0.43
N TYR A 189 17.94 4.67 -1.07
CA TYR A 189 18.53 6.00 -1.17
C TYR A 189 17.83 6.84 -2.25
N ILE A 190 17.61 8.12 -1.96
CA ILE A 190 16.95 9.05 -2.89
C ILE A 190 17.91 9.37 -4.02
N ASN A 191 17.43 9.26 -5.27
CA ASN A 191 18.27 9.64 -6.40
C ASN A 191 18.29 11.17 -6.58
N ARG A 192 19.45 11.78 -6.33
CA ARG A 192 19.67 13.23 -6.47
C ARG A 192 20.45 13.62 -7.74
N ARG A 193 20.82 12.65 -8.60
CA ARG A 193 21.73 12.86 -9.76
C ARG A 193 21.27 12.15 -11.02
#